data_AF-A0A6B0W2P9-F1
#
_entry.id   AF-A0A6B0W2P9-F1
#
_cell.length_a   1.000
_cell.length_b   1.000
_cell.length_c   1.000
_cell.angle_alpha   90.00
_cell.angle_beta   90.00
_cell.angle_gamma   90.00
#
_symmetry.space_group_name_H-M   'P 1'
#
loop_
_entity.id
_entity.type
_entity.pdbx_description
1 polymer ?
#
loop_
_entity_poly.entity_id
_entity_poly.type
_entity_poly.pdbx_seq_one_letter_code
_entity_poly.pdbx_strand_id
1 'polypeptide(L)'
;MRSERFRVRPPHAAAAGLLLAAGLVTVAARALGPTMDRLAWAATLDPSAPAPGEIVRQQRRSDCGPAALKMVLDHWGIRDTTLAELEVATGTGPDGTSLLALKKAAEERGVTSQGLRLPVQRLRDIPLPAIAHVHGDHFVVIRSAGDELVIDDPSLGRLRMTSRTFERSWDGVVLAFTGGPPPISRTATMPSVSPATHNP
;
A
#
# COMPACT_ATOMS: atom_id res chain seq x y z
N MET A 1 61.72 42.67 -36.05
CA MET A 1 62.44 41.88 -35.03
C MET A 1 61.45 41.06 -34.22
N ARG A 2 61.10 39.86 -34.71
CA ARG A 2 60.56 38.72 -33.94
C ARG A 2 60.65 37.51 -34.86
N SER A 3 61.44 36.55 -34.42
CA SER A 3 61.94 35.39 -35.17
C SER A 3 60.94 34.23 -35.18
N GLU A 4 60.80 33.61 -36.35
CA GLU A 4 60.18 32.30 -36.59
C GLU A 4 61.00 31.15 -35.98
N ARG A 5 60.32 30.11 -35.47
CA ARG A 5 60.80 28.72 -35.33
C ARG A 5 59.58 27.79 -35.45
N PHE A 6 59.37 27.15 -36.60
CA PHE A 6 59.83 25.80 -36.99
C PHE A 6 59.11 24.63 -36.27
N ARG A 7 58.34 23.88 -37.10
CA ARG A 7 57.89 22.46 -37.12
C ARG A 7 58.18 21.59 -35.88
N VAL A 8 57.35 20.58 -35.54
CA VAL A 8 57.14 19.31 -36.28
C VAL A 8 55.88 18.61 -35.73
N ARG A 9 55.05 18.01 -36.60
CA ARG A 9 54.06 16.97 -36.25
C ARG A 9 54.69 15.58 -36.47
N PRO A 10 54.37 14.60 -35.61
CA PRO A 10 54.12 13.23 -36.11
C PRO A 10 53.02 12.52 -35.28
N PRO A 11 52.77 11.20 -35.43
CA PRO A 11 52.00 10.60 -36.51
C PRO A 11 50.85 9.67 -36.01
N HIS A 12 50.11 9.09 -36.95
CA HIS A 12 49.01 8.15 -36.76
C HIS A 12 49.40 6.79 -36.12
N ALA A 13 48.53 6.25 -35.27
CA ALA A 13 48.31 4.82 -34.99
C ALA A 13 46.90 4.69 -34.35
N ALA A 14 45.88 4.06 -34.95
CA ALA A 14 45.67 2.67 -35.36
C ALA A 14 45.15 1.74 -34.24
N ALA A 15 44.01 1.09 -34.55
CA ALA A 15 43.43 -0.14 -33.97
C ALA A 15 42.88 -0.03 -32.52
N ALA A 16 41.91 -0.81 -32.05
CA ALA A 16 41.31 -2.06 -32.51
C ALA A 16 39.86 -2.16 -32.01
N GLY A 17 39.02 -2.90 -32.72
CA GLY A 17 37.65 -3.20 -32.30
C GLY A 17 37.54 -4.27 -31.22
N LEU A 18 36.36 -4.34 -30.62
CA LEU A 18 35.79 -5.53 -29.97
C LEU A 18 34.27 -5.31 -29.93
N LEU A 19 33.51 -5.83 -30.91
CA LEU A 19 32.83 -7.13 -30.91
C LEU A 19 31.99 -7.42 -29.64
N LEU A 20 30.67 -7.47 -29.88
CA LEU A 20 29.68 -8.40 -29.33
C LEU A 20 29.45 -8.45 -27.82
N ALA A 21 28.31 -7.91 -27.41
CA ALA A 21 27.43 -8.57 -26.44
C ALA A 21 25.95 -8.35 -26.79
N ALA A 22 25.57 -8.64 -28.04
CA ALA A 22 24.17 -8.93 -28.37
C ALA A 22 23.91 -10.38 -28.00
N GLY A 23 23.52 -10.63 -26.75
CA GLY A 23 23.30 -11.99 -26.28
C GLY A 23 23.16 -12.11 -24.77
N LEU A 24 22.17 -11.43 -24.18
CA LEU A 24 21.64 -11.77 -22.85
C LEU A 24 20.33 -11.01 -22.54
N VAL A 25 19.37 -10.98 -23.47
CA VAL A 25 18.00 -10.52 -23.19
C VAL A 25 17.00 -11.68 -23.36
N THR A 26 17.38 -12.90 -23.00
CA THR A 26 16.45 -14.06 -23.15
C THR A 26 16.41 -15.01 -21.95
N VAL A 27 17.04 -14.67 -20.82
CA VAL A 27 16.94 -15.51 -19.60
C VAL A 27 16.51 -14.74 -18.35
N ALA A 28 16.26 -13.42 -18.41
CA ALA A 28 15.69 -12.67 -17.28
C ALA A 28 14.17 -12.41 -17.38
N ALA A 29 13.52 -12.79 -18.49
CA ALA A 29 12.09 -12.51 -18.71
C ALA A 29 11.14 -13.51 -18.01
N ARG A 30 11.65 -14.56 -17.34
CA ARG A 30 10.82 -15.53 -16.59
C ARG A 30 10.94 -15.43 -15.07
N ALA A 31 11.63 -14.40 -14.56
CA ALA A 31 11.73 -14.12 -13.13
C ALA A 31 11.18 -12.72 -12.74
N LEU A 32 10.55 -12.03 -13.70
CA LEU A 32 10.05 -10.65 -13.57
C LEU A 32 8.53 -10.52 -13.76
N GLY A 33 7.75 -11.53 -13.37
CA GLY A 33 6.40 -11.29 -12.82
C GLY A 33 6.48 -11.49 -11.31
N PRO A 34 5.68 -10.87 -10.41
CA PRO A 34 4.58 -9.91 -10.51
C PRO A 34 4.94 -8.54 -9.88
N THR A 35 6.20 -8.11 -10.00
CA THR A 35 6.73 -6.90 -9.34
C THR A 35 6.35 -5.61 -10.07
N MET A 36 6.13 -5.67 -11.39
CA MET A 36 5.76 -4.49 -12.18
C MET A 36 4.31 -4.05 -11.94
N ASP A 37 3.38 -4.98 -11.72
CA ASP A 37 2.00 -4.65 -11.36
C ASP A 37 1.90 -3.95 -10.00
N ARG A 38 2.80 -4.28 -9.05
CA ARG A 38 2.86 -3.63 -7.72
C ARG A 38 3.22 -2.15 -7.80
N LEU A 39 4.23 -1.81 -8.60
CA LEU A 39 4.65 -0.42 -8.80
C LEU A 39 3.62 0.35 -9.63
N ALA A 40 3.00 -0.29 -10.62
CA ALA A 40 1.96 0.34 -11.44
C ALA A 40 0.69 0.67 -10.63
N TRP A 41 0.24 -0.24 -9.75
CA TRP A 41 -0.86 -0.02 -8.81
C TRP A 41 -0.52 1.06 -7.78
N ALA A 42 0.63 0.95 -7.11
CA ALA A 42 1.04 1.93 -6.11
C ALA A 42 1.26 3.33 -6.73
N ALA A 43 1.66 3.40 -8.01
CA ALA A 43 1.80 4.64 -8.76
C ALA A 43 0.49 5.18 -9.34
N THR A 44 -0.59 4.38 -9.40
CA THR A 44 -1.94 4.86 -9.80
C THR A 44 -2.74 5.41 -8.61
N LEU A 45 -2.33 5.12 -7.39
CA LEU A 45 -2.82 5.81 -6.20
C LEU A 45 -2.13 7.18 -6.14
N ASP A 46 -2.88 8.24 -6.38
CA ASP A 46 -2.43 9.59 -6.02
C ASP A 46 -2.20 9.61 -4.50
N PRO A 47 -0.96 9.78 -4.01
CA PRO A 47 -0.65 9.78 -2.57
C PRO A 47 -1.30 10.96 -1.84
N SER A 48 -1.80 11.97 -2.57
CA SER A 48 -2.53 13.12 -2.03
C SER A 48 -4.05 12.97 -2.04
N ALA A 49 -4.60 12.02 -2.81
CA ALA A 49 -6.02 11.71 -2.80
C ALA A 49 -6.34 10.67 -1.71
N PRO A 50 -7.42 10.82 -0.92
CA PRO A 50 -7.81 9.79 0.02
C PRO A 50 -8.12 8.51 -0.77
N ALA A 51 -7.37 7.43 -0.51
CA ALA A 51 -7.54 6.17 -1.23
C ALA A 51 -9.04 5.78 -1.25
N PRO A 52 -9.62 5.46 -2.42
CA PRO A 52 -11.01 5.06 -2.51
C PRO A 52 -11.20 3.78 -1.70
N GLY A 53 -11.90 3.89 -0.57
CA GLY A 53 -12.20 2.78 0.31
C GLY A 53 -13.55 3.02 0.98
N GLU A 54 -14.38 1.98 0.98
CA GLU A 54 -15.64 1.97 1.72
C GLU A 54 -15.35 1.94 3.22
N ILE A 55 -16.21 2.58 4.00
CA ILE A 55 -16.12 2.54 5.46
C ILE A 55 -16.90 1.34 5.96
N VAL A 56 -16.23 0.51 6.74
CA VAL A 56 -16.85 -0.59 7.46
C VAL A 56 -17.21 -0.10 8.85
N ARG A 57 -18.51 -0.10 9.15
CA ARG A 57 -19.04 0.31 10.46
C ARG A 57 -18.89 -0.83 11.46
N GLN A 58 -18.48 -0.48 12.67
CA GLN A 58 -18.49 -1.39 13.80
C GLN A 58 -19.94 -1.67 14.24
N GLN A 59 -20.23 -2.91 14.63
CA GLN A 59 -21.52 -3.38 15.13
C GLN A 59 -21.60 -3.34 16.66
N ARG A 60 -20.45 -3.41 17.34
CA ARG A 60 -20.32 -3.35 18.80
C ARG A 60 -19.28 -2.29 19.18
N ARG A 61 -18.97 -2.14 20.47
CA ARG A 61 -17.87 -1.25 20.89
C ARG A 61 -16.49 -1.88 20.63
N SER A 62 -16.42 -3.21 20.73
CA SER A 62 -15.17 -3.98 20.74
C SER A 62 -14.61 -4.34 19.35
N ASP A 63 -15.37 -4.14 18.27
CA ASP A 63 -15.03 -4.58 16.92
C ASP A 63 -14.45 -3.45 16.04
N CYS A 64 -14.07 -2.30 16.61
CA CYS A 64 -13.37 -1.24 15.87
C CYS A 64 -12.06 -1.74 15.23
N GLY A 65 -11.32 -2.62 15.90
CA GLY A 65 -10.12 -3.27 15.36
C GLY A 65 -10.39 -4.13 14.12
N PRO A 66 -11.25 -5.16 14.20
CA PRO A 66 -11.69 -5.96 13.05
C PRO A 66 -12.24 -5.13 11.89
N ALA A 67 -13.07 -4.12 12.18
CA ALA A 67 -13.60 -3.23 11.15
C ALA A 67 -12.49 -2.40 10.48
N ALA A 68 -11.54 -1.88 11.25
CA ALA A 68 -10.36 -1.19 10.73
C ALA A 68 -9.49 -2.10 9.85
N LEU A 69 -9.27 -3.34 10.29
CA LEU A 69 -8.52 -4.33 9.51
C LEU A 69 -9.25 -4.69 8.20
N LYS A 70 -10.59 -4.87 8.23
CA LYS A 70 -11.39 -5.09 7.03
C LYS A 70 -11.18 -3.98 6.00
N MET A 71 -11.23 -2.72 6.42
CA MET A 71 -11.02 -1.57 5.53
C MET A 71 -9.62 -1.54 4.89
N VAL A 72 -8.61 -2.04 5.60
CA VAL A 72 -7.25 -2.19 5.05
C VAL A 72 -7.18 -3.37 4.09
N LEU A 73 -7.73 -4.53 4.44
CA LEU A 73 -7.76 -5.71 3.57
C LEU A 73 -8.49 -5.43 2.24
N ASP A 74 -9.61 -4.70 2.30
CA ASP A 74 -10.34 -4.24 1.13
C ASP A 74 -9.49 -3.36 0.21
N HIS A 75 -8.62 -2.53 0.79
CA HIS A 75 -7.67 -1.70 0.05
C HIS A 75 -6.62 -2.56 -0.67
N TRP A 76 -6.22 -3.69 -0.09
CA TRP A 76 -5.35 -4.69 -0.73
C TRP A 76 -6.10 -5.63 -1.69
N GLY A 77 -7.41 -5.42 -1.91
CA GLY A 77 -8.23 -6.25 -2.79
C GLY A 77 -8.72 -7.56 -2.17
N ILE A 78 -8.49 -7.77 -0.87
CA ILE A 78 -8.92 -8.96 -0.12
C ILE A 78 -10.30 -8.68 0.46
N ARG A 79 -11.34 -8.92 -0.36
CA ARG A 79 -12.73 -8.50 -0.08
C ARG A 79 -13.65 -9.64 0.36
N ASP A 80 -13.20 -10.88 0.21
CA ASP A 80 -13.91 -12.12 0.53
C ASP A 80 -13.93 -12.43 2.03
N THR A 81 -13.13 -11.73 2.84
CA THR A 81 -13.15 -11.86 4.30
C THR A 81 -14.32 -11.08 4.91
N THR A 82 -15.18 -11.72 5.69
CA THR A 82 -16.26 -11.07 6.44
C THR A 82 -15.78 -10.42 7.75
N LEU A 83 -16.57 -9.50 8.32
CA LEU A 83 -16.27 -8.92 9.63
C LEU A 83 -16.24 -9.99 10.73
N ALA A 84 -17.19 -10.94 10.71
CA ALA A 84 -17.26 -12.02 11.69
C ALA A 84 -16.01 -12.92 11.66
N GLU A 85 -15.48 -13.24 10.48
CA GLU A 85 -14.23 -13.99 10.34
C GLU A 85 -13.03 -13.22 10.90
N LEU A 86 -13.03 -11.89 10.78
CA LEU A 86 -11.99 -11.05 11.37
C LEU A 86 -12.09 -11.01 12.89
N GLU A 87 -13.29 -10.90 13.44
CA GLU A 87 -13.49 -10.95 14.90
C GLU A 87 -12.96 -12.25 15.50
N VAL A 88 -13.20 -13.38 14.83
CA VAL A 88 -12.64 -14.68 15.23
C VAL A 88 -11.12 -14.69 15.08
N ALA A 89 -10.59 -14.28 13.93
CA ALA A 89 -9.15 -14.29 13.65
C ALA A 89 -8.35 -13.38 14.59
N THR A 90 -8.92 -12.26 15.00
CA THR A 90 -8.27 -11.32 15.92
C THR A 90 -8.55 -11.65 17.40
N GLY A 91 -9.35 -12.68 17.67
CA GLY A 91 -9.73 -13.06 19.04
C GLY A 91 -10.46 -11.94 19.79
N THR A 92 -11.31 -11.19 19.08
CA THR A 92 -12.01 -10.03 19.63
C THR A 92 -12.91 -10.42 20.79
N GLY A 93 -12.62 -9.89 21.98
CA GLY A 93 -13.39 -10.13 23.18
C GLY A 93 -14.20 -8.90 23.63
N PRO A 94 -14.78 -8.94 24.84
CA PRO A 94 -15.43 -7.78 25.46
C PRO A 94 -14.50 -6.57 25.60
N ASP A 95 -13.21 -6.81 25.85
CA ASP A 95 -12.18 -5.77 26.02
C ASP A 95 -11.63 -5.24 24.69
N GLY A 96 -12.15 -5.70 23.55
CA GLY A 96 -11.69 -5.29 22.23
C GLY A 96 -10.62 -6.20 21.65
N THR A 97 -9.71 -5.61 20.88
CA THR A 97 -8.70 -6.31 20.07
C THR A 97 -7.32 -5.72 20.32
N SER A 98 -6.27 -6.54 20.34
CA SER A 98 -4.89 -6.04 20.45
C SER A 98 -4.28 -5.73 19.08
N LEU A 99 -3.36 -4.76 19.01
CA LEU A 99 -2.62 -4.45 17.78
C LEU A 99 -1.79 -5.65 17.28
N LEU A 100 -1.30 -6.51 18.19
CA LEU A 100 -0.61 -7.75 17.83
C LEU A 100 -1.56 -8.74 17.14
N ALA A 101 -2.80 -8.85 17.60
CA ALA A 101 -3.80 -9.71 16.96
C ALA A 101 -4.18 -9.19 15.57
N LEU A 102 -4.35 -7.87 15.41
CA LEU A 102 -4.56 -7.25 14.09
C LEU A 102 -3.41 -7.54 13.13
N LYS A 103 -2.16 -7.41 13.60
CA LYS A 103 -0.96 -7.75 12.83
C LYS A 103 -0.99 -9.21 12.36
N LYS A 104 -1.21 -10.15 13.27
CA LYS A 104 -1.25 -11.59 12.95
C LYS A 104 -2.36 -11.92 11.94
N ALA A 105 -3.56 -11.41 12.16
CA ALA A 105 -4.69 -11.64 11.27
C ALA A 105 -4.50 -11.05 9.87
N ALA A 106 -3.75 -9.94 9.75
CA ALA A 106 -3.33 -9.38 8.47
C ALA A 106 -2.30 -10.28 7.75
N GLU A 107 -1.30 -10.77 8.49
CA GLU A 107 -0.24 -11.64 7.97
C GLU A 107 -0.79 -12.98 7.49
N GLU A 108 -1.77 -13.56 8.22
CA GLU A 108 -2.50 -14.77 7.81
C GLU A 108 -3.24 -14.59 6.46
N ARG A 109 -3.58 -13.35 6.11
CA ARG A 109 -4.24 -12.99 4.83
C ARG A 109 -3.24 -12.52 3.77
N GLY A 110 -1.95 -12.71 4.02
CA GLY A 110 -0.87 -12.39 3.09
C GLY A 110 -0.48 -10.91 3.07
N VAL A 111 -0.96 -10.09 4.01
CA VAL A 111 -0.58 -8.69 4.13
C VAL A 111 0.48 -8.52 5.23
N THR A 112 1.68 -8.10 4.84
CA THR A 112 2.76 -7.81 5.78
C THR A 112 2.53 -6.48 6.46
N SER A 113 2.72 -6.44 7.77
CA SER A 113 2.52 -5.24 8.57
C SER A 113 3.57 -5.08 9.67
N GLN A 114 3.79 -3.83 10.09
CA GLN A 114 4.77 -3.45 11.09
C GLN A 114 4.17 -2.46 12.07
N GLY A 115 4.22 -2.81 13.36
CA GLY A 115 3.87 -1.89 14.44
C GLY A 115 4.98 -0.86 14.62
N LEU A 116 4.62 0.42 14.68
CA LEU A 116 5.53 1.54 14.81
C LEU A 116 5.07 2.46 15.93
N ARG A 117 6.04 3.13 16.56
CA ARG A 117 5.80 4.28 17.43
C ARG A 117 6.51 5.50 16.83
N LEU A 118 5.75 6.53 16.45
CA LEU A 118 6.28 7.70 15.74
C LEU A 118 5.46 8.96 16.09
N PRO A 119 5.99 10.18 15.88
CA PRO A 119 5.26 11.44 16.07
C PRO A 119 4.43 11.82 14.82
N VAL A 120 3.45 12.72 14.96
CA VAL A 120 2.32 12.81 13.99
C VAL A 120 2.81 13.29 12.62
N GLN A 121 3.87 14.10 12.65
CA GLN A 121 4.54 14.65 11.50
C GLN A 121 5.20 13.58 10.61
N ARG A 122 5.45 12.38 11.15
CA ARG A 122 6.05 11.23 10.44
C ARG A 122 5.01 10.31 9.82
N LEU A 123 3.71 10.53 10.05
CA LEU A 123 2.65 9.73 9.40
C LEU A 123 2.65 9.85 7.87
N ARG A 124 3.14 10.97 7.35
CA ARG A 124 3.31 11.18 5.89
C ARG A 124 4.41 10.30 5.28
N ASP A 125 5.30 9.75 6.11
CA ASP A 125 6.49 9.02 5.67
C ASP A 125 6.29 7.50 5.71
N ILE A 126 5.10 7.02 6.06
CA ILE A 126 4.75 5.60 6.11
C ILE A 126 3.77 5.22 5.01
N PRO A 127 3.70 3.94 4.61
CA PRO A 127 2.65 3.46 3.71
C PRO A 127 1.25 3.68 4.31
N LEU A 128 0.32 4.16 3.48
CA LEU A 128 -1.09 4.33 3.81
C LEU A 128 -1.94 3.45 2.88
N PRO A 129 -3.09 2.93 3.34
CA PRO A 129 -3.69 3.16 4.65
C PRO A 129 -2.99 2.45 5.81
N ALA A 130 -3.09 3.01 7.00
CA ALA A 130 -2.52 2.46 8.24
C ALA A 130 -3.55 2.48 9.38
N ILE A 131 -3.45 1.58 10.35
CA ILE A 131 -4.34 1.54 11.52
C ILE A 131 -3.66 2.26 12.68
N ALA A 132 -4.30 3.30 13.22
CA ALA A 132 -3.82 4.01 14.40
C ALA A 132 -4.62 3.61 15.65
N HIS A 133 -3.93 3.55 16.78
CA HIS A 133 -4.55 3.38 18.09
C HIS A 133 -4.73 4.76 18.73
N VAL A 134 -5.96 5.09 19.14
CA VAL A 134 -6.31 6.41 19.65
C VAL A 134 -7.10 6.28 20.95
N HIS A 135 -7.04 7.29 21.80
CA HIS A 135 -7.75 7.37 23.08
C HIS A 135 -7.46 6.23 24.09
N GLY A 136 -6.52 5.35 23.78
CA GLY A 136 -6.11 4.23 24.63
C GLY A 136 -6.94 2.95 24.44
N ASP A 137 -8.03 2.99 23.68
CA ASP A 137 -8.91 1.83 23.50
C ASP A 137 -9.64 1.77 22.14
N HIS A 138 -9.28 2.61 21.16
CA HIS A 138 -9.98 2.69 19.87
C HIS A 138 -9.03 2.59 18.68
N PHE A 139 -9.50 1.98 17.59
CA PHE A 139 -8.75 1.86 16.34
C PHE A 139 -9.44 2.60 15.20
N VAL A 140 -8.64 3.35 14.44
CA VAL A 140 -9.09 4.09 13.26
C VAL A 140 -8.13 3.86 12.09
N VAL A 141 -8.59 4.09 10.86
CA VAL A 141 -7.75 3.95 9.65
C VAL A 141 -7.36 5.32 9.13
N ILE A 142 -6.06 5.58 9.03
CA ILE A 142 -5.50 6.77 8.38
C ILE A 142 -5.42 6.49 6.89
N ARG A 143 -6.13 7.27 6.07
CA ARG A 143 -6.15 7.16 4.60
C ARG A 143 -5.17 8.09 3.90
N SER A 144 -4.93 9.27 4.47
CA SER A 144 -3.96 10.25 3.98
C SER A 144 -3.44 11.06 5.17
N ALA A 145 -2.18 11.49 5.10
CA ALA A 145 -1.54 12.27 6.15
C ALA A 145 -0.69 13.41 5.55
N GLY A 146 -1.18 14.64 5.71
CA GLY A 146 -0.48 15.88 5.42
C GLY A 146 -0.74 16.92 6.50
N ASP A 147 -0.95 18.18 6.13
CA ASP A 147 -1.40 19.21 7.08
C ASP A 147 -2.77 18.86 7.68
N GLU A 148 -3.63 18.24 6.85
CA GLU A 148 -4.85 17.56 7.23
C GLU A 148 -4.70 16.04 7.07
N LEU A 149 -5.41 15.31 7.92
CA LEU A 149 -5.57 13.86 7.87
C LEU A 149 -6.98 13.53 7.41
N VAL A 150 -7.08 12.47 6.60
CA VAL A 150 -8.35 11.78 6.34
C VAL A 150 -8.34 10.47 7.10
N ILE A 151 -9.33 10.31 7.98
CA ILE A 151 -9.45 9.18 8.89
C ILE A 151 -10.79 8.50 8.66
N ASP A 152 -10.78 7.19 8.51
CA ASP A 152 -11.98 6.36 8.56
C ASP A 152 -12.11 5.78 9.96
N ASP A 153 -13.09 6.28 10.70
CA ASP A 153 -13.44 5.80 12.03
C ASP A 153 -14.60 4.80 11.92
N PRO A 154 -14.46 3.55 12.41
CA PRO A 154 -15.54 2.56 12.37
C PRO A 154 -16.83 3.00 13.10
N SER A 155 -16.72 3.84 14.13
CA SER A 155 -17.85 4.41 14.88
C SER A 155 -18.43 5.64 14.18
N LEU A 156 -17.57 6.58 13.76
CA LEU A 156 -18.01 7.92 13.34
C LEU A 156 -18.10 8.11 11.82
N GLY A 157 -17.35 7.33 11.05
CA GLY A 157 -17.28 7.42 9.59
C GLY A 157 -16.05 8.20 9.15
N ARG A 158 -16.11 8.80 7.96
CA ARG A 158 -14.98 9.53 7.39
C ARG A 158 -14.88 10.89 8.03
N LEU A 159 -13.73 11.18 8.63
CA LEU A 159 -13.40 12.43 9.27
C LEU A 159 -12.22 13.10 8.55
N ARG A 160 -12.25 14.43 8.54
CA ARG A 160 -11.13 15.28 8.14
C ARG A 160 -10.75 16.15 9.32
N MET A 161 -9.47 16.18 9.67
CA MET A 161 -8.99 17.01 10.78
C MET A 161 -7.52 17.35 10.60
N THR A 162 -7.06 18.43 11.24
CA THR A 162 -5.65 18.82 11.21
C THR A 162 -4.79 17.83 11.98
N SER A 163 -3.50 17.71 11.60
CA SER A 163 -2.50 16.91 12.34
C SER A 163 -2.48 17.23 13.83
N ARG A 164 -2.56 18.52 14.19
CA ARG A 164 -2.59 19.00 15.59
C ARG A 164 -3.85 18.54 16.35
N THR A 165 -4.96 18.37 15.65
CA THR A 165 -6.20 17.86 16.27
C THR A 165 -6.12 16.38 16.54
N PHE A 166 -5.61 15.61 15.58
CA PHE A 166 -5.38 14.19 15.75
C PHE A 166 -4.34 13.87 16.84
N GLU A 167 -3.28 14.67 16.94
CA GLU A 167 -2.23 14.48 17.95
C GLU A 167 -2.75 14.51 19.40
N ARG A 168 -3.90 15.16 19.67
CA ARG A 168 -4.51 15.19 21.00
C ARG A 168 -5.16 13.85 21.40
N SER A 169 -5.55 13.04 20.43
CA SER A 169 -6.17 11.73 20.67
C SER A 169 -5.21 10.56 20.48
N TRP A 170 -4.10 10.79 19.77
CA TRP A 170 -3.21 9.72 19.34
C TRP A 170 -2.10 9.44 20.36
N ASP A 171 -1.83 8.15 20.58
CA ASP A 171 -0.83 7.67 21.55
C ASP A 171 0.56 7.42 20.93
N GLY A 172 0.70 7.75 19.65
CA GLY A 172 1.92 7.55 18.86
C GLY A 172 2.04 6.16 18.23
N VAL A 173 1.10 5.24 18.46
CA VAL A 173 1.13 3.86 17.97
C VAL A 173 0.36 3.73 16.67
N VAL A 174 0.97 3.05 15.69
CA VAL A 174 0.36 2.78 14.38
C VAL A 174 0.80 1.41 13.87
N LEU A 175 -0.07 0.73 13.13
CA LEU A 175 0.22 -0.46 12.36
C LEU A 175 0.25 -0.08 10.88
N ALA A 176 1.44 -0.08 10.29
CA ALA A 176 1.67 0.21 8.88
C ALA A 176 1.68 -1.08 8.07
N PHE A 177 1.13 -1.05 6.86
CA PHE A 177 1.03 -2.22 5.97
C PHE A 177 1.99 -2.06 4.80
N THR A 178 3.00 -2.92 4.72
CA THR A 178 4.18 -2.73 3.87
C THR A 178 4.14 -3.57 2.59
N GLY A 179 3.19 -4.50 2.46
CA GLY A 179 3.07 -5.39 1.32
C GLY A 179 1.87 -6.33 1.43
N GLY A 180 1.41 -6.83 0.30
CA GLY A 180 0.27 -7.75 0.20
C GLY A 180 0.23 -8.47 -1.14
N PRO A 181 -0.69 -9.43 -1.34
CA PRO A 181 -0.95 -9.98 -2.67
C PRO A 181 -1.33 -8.83 -3.64
N PRO A 182 -0.96 -8.92 -4.94
CA PRO A 182 -1.31 -7.90 -5.90
C PRO A 182 -2.85 -7.77 -5.97
N PRO A 183 -3.41 -6.54 -6.01
CA PRO A 183 -4.84 -6.37 -6.18
C PRO A 183 -5.24 -6.96 -7.53
N ILE A 184 -6.27 -7.81 -7.53
CA ILE A 184 -6.84 -8.36 -8.76
C ILE A 184 -7.32 -7.20 -9.65
N SER A 185 -6.65 -6.98 -10.78
CA SER A 185 -7.05 -5.96 -11.75
C SER A 185 -8.46 -6.27 -12.25
N ARG A 186 -9.40 -5.35 -12.08
CA ARG A 186 -10.77 -5.47 -12.63
C ARG A 186 -10.82 -5.24 -14.15
N THR A 187 -9.86 -5.77 -14.90
CA THR A 187 -9.80 -5.69 -16.37
C THR A 187 -10.01 -7.04 -17.05
N ALA A 188 -10.58 -8.02 -16.35
CA ALA A 188 -11.21 -9.14 -17.02
C ALA A 188 -12.61 -8.68 -17.45
N THR A 189 -12.70 -8.14 -18.67
CA THR A 189 -13.93 -8.14 -19.47
C THR A 189 -14.62 -9.49 -19.25
N MET A 190 -15.77 -9.49 -18.58
CA MET A 190 -16.62 -10.68 -18.56
C MET A 190 -16.88 -11.07 -20.02
N PRO A 191 -16.68 -12.33 -20.43
CA PRO A 191 -17.17 -12.76 -21.72
C PRO A 191 -18.68 -12.52 -21.72
N SER A 192 -19.12 -11.63 -22.60
CA SER A 192 -20.53 -11.40 -22.91
C SER A 192 -21.14 -12.76 -23.23
N VAL A 193 -21.95 -13.28 -22.31
CA VAL A 193 -22.76 -14.47 -22.59
C VAL A 193 -23.84 -14.00 -23.55
N SER A 194 -23.65 -14.28 -24.84
CA SER A 194 -24.70 -14.10 -25.84
C SER A 194 -25.88 -15.00 -25.47
N PRO A 195 -27.13 -14.50 -25.52
CA PRO A 195 -28.28 -15.33 -25.21
C PRO A 195 -28.40 -16.43 -26.27
N ALA A 196 -28.35 -17.68 -25.83
CA ALA A 196 -28.63 -18.84 -26.67
C ALA A 196 -30.06 -18.73 -27.20
N THR A 197 -30.19 -18.67 -28.51
CA THR A 197 -31.46 -18.78 -29.22
C THR A 197 -32.01 -20.17 -28.96
N HIS A 198 -33.10 -20.28 -28.20
CA HIS A 198 -33.85 -21.52 -28.09
C HIS A 198 -35.06 -21.41 -29.02
N ASN A 199 -35.13 -22.27 -30.03
CA ASN A 199 -36.32 -22.49 -30.83
C ASN A 199 -36.53 -24.00 -31.01
N PRO A 200 -37.66 -24.58 -30.58
CA PRO A 200 -38.23 -25.75 -31.23
C PRO A 200 -39.02 -25.36 -32.49
#